data_AF-A0AAD9Q6Z5-F1
#
_entry.id   AF-A0AAD9Q6Z5-F1
#
_cell.length_a   1.000
_cell.length_b   1.000
_cell.length_c   1.000
_cell.angle_alpha   90.00
_cell.angle_beta   90.00
_cell.angle_gamma   90.00
#
_symmetry.space_group_name_H-M   'P 1'
#
loop_
_entity.id
_entity.type
_entity.pdbx_description
1 polymer ?
#
loop_
_entity_poly.entity_id
_entity_poly.type
_entity_poly.pdbx_seq_one_letter_code
_entity_poly.pdbx_strand_id
1 'polypeptide(L)'
;ADECKGLTYQEKNKKASDKWKERSYSEKKKFVDSAKVYKELNVKVSELSEEQKRKLIDRHRKKLLEEILVLEDLGCQTSTLYLDISGEVYNLGSKAGTAFHATNQDISIKFREYFGKETPLLHMENFIRCGSNQQFTIAHVQDLFNKKYSDVCGKPCKVPYLKGGFEVHGLPEGIPFKKPYNYGRIQLKKIMLHAHNIHFTITSTPTSTSTPASHSSRCTSTPSPASTSGATSIQTSAPTAPTAISLATTTTSAADVQNVLTI
;
A
#
# COMPACT_ATOMS: atom_id res chain seq x y z
N ALA A 1 28.48 -0.04 -25.08
CA ALA A 1 28.32 1.42 -24.84
C ALA A 1 27.02 1.88 -25.50
N ASP A 2 26.45 3.02 -25.10
CA ASP A 2 25.29 3.59 -25.80
C ASP A 2 25.72 4.26 -27.11
N GLU A 3 25.61 3.50 -28.19
CA GLU A 3 25.93 3.87 -29.57
C GLU A 3 25.11 5.05 -30.15
N CYS A 4 24.10 5.53 -29.44
CA CYS A 4 23.19 6.59 -29.88
C CYS A 4 23.31 7.87 -29.03
N LYS A 5 24.21 7.91 -28.04
CA LYS A 5 24.45 9.09 -27.21
C LYS A 5 25.07 10.22 -28.03
N GLY A 6 24.55 11.44 -27.89
CA GLY A 6 25.01 12.64 -28.61
C GLY A 6 24.39 12.87 -30.01
N LEU A 7 23.92 11.83 -30.70
CA LEU A 7 23.34 11.96 -32.05
C LEU A 7 21.99 12.69 -32.06
N THR A 8 21.71 13.42 -33.15
CA THR A 8 20.39 14.03 -33.43
C THR A 8 19.32 12.98 -33.73
N TYR A 9 18.04 13.40 -33.77
CA TYR A 9 16.94 12.51 -34.10
C TYR A 9 17.06 11.90 -35.52
N GLN A 10 17.45 12.70 -36.52
CA GLN A 10 17.60 12.24 -37.90
C GLN A 10 18.73 11.22 -38.04
N GLU A 11 19.89 11.45 -37.41
CA GLU A 11 21.02 10.51 -37.42
C GLU A 11 20.68 9.19 -36.72
N LYS A 12 19.96 9.24 -35.59
CA LYS A 12 19.42 8.05 -34.91
C LYS A 12 18.50 7.26 -35.82
N ASN A 13 17.60 7.94 -36.54
CA ASN A 13 16.64 7.28 -37.44
C ASN A 13 17.33 6.67 -38.67
N LYS A 14 18.35 7.36 -39.23
CA LYS A 14 19.21 6.82 -40.30
C LYS A 14 19.97 5.57 -39.83
N LYS A 15 20.69 5.67 -38.69
CA LYS A 15 21.45 4.55 -38.10
C LYS A 15 20.55 3.36 -37.76
N ALA A 16 19.30 3.59 -37.35
CA ALA A 16 18.31 2.54 -37.16
C ALA A 16 17.83 1.91 -38.49
N SER A 17 17.61 2.71 -39.54
CA SER A 17 17.27 2.24 -40.88
C SER A 17 18.37 1.38 -41.50
N ASP A 18 19.62 1.78 -41.36
CA ASP A 18 20.77 1.06 -41.93
C ASP A 18 21.02 -0.26 -41.17
N LYS A 19 21.03 -0.24 -39.83
CA LYS A 19 21.04 -1.49 -39.03
C LYS A 19 19.82 -2.38 -39.28
N TRP A 20 18.67 -1.83 -39.67
CA TRP A 20 17.52 -2.63 -40.07
C TRP A 20 17.72 -3.31 -41.43
N LYS A 21 18.34 -2.64 -42.41
CA LYS A 21 18.68 -3.25 -43.71
C LYS A 21 19.66 -4.41 -43.54
N GLU A 22 20.67 -4.26 -42.69
CA GLU A 22 21.72 -5.25 -42.43
C GLU A 22 21.23 -6.55 -41.77
N ARG A 23 20.16 -6.52 -40.96
CA ARG A 23 19.65 -7.71 -40.25
C ARG A 23 19.24 -8.85 -41.19
N SER A 24 19.41 -10.08 -40.72
CA SER A 24 18.94 -11.27 -41.43
C SER A 24 17.41 -11.33 -41.55
N TYR A 25 16.90 -12.12 -42.50
CA TYR A 25 15.46 -12.35 -42.65
C TYR A 25 14.81 -12.94 -41.39
N SER A 26 15.49 -13.87 -40.71
CA SER A 26 14.98 -14.51 -39.49
C SER A 26 14.90 -13.55 -38.30
N GLU A 27 15.82 -12.57 -38.19
CA GLU A 27 15.71 -11.48 -37.23
C GLU A 27 14.58 -10.52 -37.57
N LYS A 28 14.52 -10.04 -38.83
CA LYS A 28 13.45 -9.16 -39.31
C LYS A 28 12.07 -9.78 -39.03
N LYS A 29 11.93 -11.08 -39.29
CA LYS A 29 10.73 -11.86 -38.96
C LYS A 29 10.40 -11.83 -37.45
N LYS A 30 11.37 -12.02 -36.55
CA LYS A 30 11.13 -11.90 -35.09
C LYS A 30 10.56 -10.54 -34.69
N PHE A 31 11.02 -9.45 -35.31
CA PHE A 31 10.45 -8.11 -35.06
C PHE A 31 9.05 -7.95 -35.67
N VAL A 32 8.79 -8.48 -36.86
CA VAL A 32 7.46 -8.45 -37.50
C VAL A 32 6.45 -9.28 -36.72
N ASP A 33 6.80 -10.50 -36.32
CA ASP A 33 5.94 -11.38 -35.54
C ASP A 33 5.69 -10.81 -34.13
N SER A 34 6.71 -10.22 -33.50
CA SER A 34 6.52 -9.43 -32.27
C SER A 34 5.56 -8.26 -32.50
N ALA A 35 5.73 -7.49 -33.57
CA ALA A 35 4.87 -6.35 -33.89
C ALA A 35 3.42 -6.75 -34.20
N LYS A 36 3.20 -7.93 -34.81
CA LYS A 36 1.87 -8.54 -34.96
C LYS A 36 1.25 -8.87 -33.61
N VAL A 37 1.95 -9.62 -32.75
CA VAL A 37 1.50 -9.91 -31.38
C VAL A 37 1.18 -8.61 -30.62
N TYR A 38 2.02 -7.58 -30.74
CA TYR A 38 1.75 -6.25 -30.17
C TYR A 38 0.55 -5.51 -30.79
N LYS A 39 0.19 -5.76 -32.05
CA LYS A 39 -0.96 -5.15 -32.73
C LYS A 39 -2.26 -5.91 -32.49
N GLU A 40 -2.17 -7.22 -32.26
CA GLU A 40 -3.28 -8.17 -32.03
C GLU A 40 -3.68 -8.27 -30.53
N LEU A 41 -3.24 -7.34 -29.68
CA LEU A 41 -3.46 -7.32 -28.21
C LEU A 41 -4.92 -7.13 -27.73
N ASN A 42 -5.92 -7.36 -28.59
CA ASN A 42 -7.25 -7.79 -28.14
C ASN A 42 -7.21 -9.24 -27.60
N VAL A 43 -6.18 -10.03 -27.92
CA VAL A 43 -5.96 -11.36 -27.35
C VAL A 43 -5.50 -11.24 -25.90
N LYS A 44 -6.47 -11.33 -24.98
CA LYS A 44 -6.36 -11.62 -23.54
C LYS A 44 -5.17 -10.98 -22.80
N VAL A 45 -5.42 -9.81 -22.21
CA VAL A 45 -4.51 -9.08 -21.30
C VAL A 45 -3.96 -9.94 -20.14
N SER A 46 -4.70 -10.98 -19.73
CA SER A 46 -4.30 -11.95 -18.69
C SER A 46 -3.06 -12.78 -19.03
N GLU A 47 -2.77 -13.02 -20.32
CA GLU A 47 -1.70 -13.92 -20.78
C GLU A 47 -0.38 -13.16 -21.07
N LEU A 48 -0.33 -11.84 -20.82
CA LEU A 48 0.81 -10.99 -21.13
C LEU A 48 1.86 -10.94 -20.01
N SER A 49 3.14 -10.91 -20.39
CA SER A 49 4.24 -10.60 -19.46
C SER A 49 4.20 -9.14 -19.00
N GLU A 50 4.81 -8.87 -17.85
CA GLU A 50 4.86 -7.53 -17.22
C GLU A 50 5.51 -6.47 -18.12
N GLU A 51 6.46 -6.85 -18.97
CA GLU A 51 7.08 -5.95 -19.94
C GLU A 51 6.16 -5.65 -21.13
N GLN A 52 5.39 -6.64 -21.60
CA GLN A 52 4.35 -6.44 -22.62
C GLN A 52 3.22 -5.55 -22.08
N LYS A 53 2.79 -5.76 -20.84
CA LYS A 53 1.79 -4.90 -20.17
C LYS A 53 2.25 -3.46 -20.06
N ARG A 54 3.48 -3.19 -19.59
CA ARG A 54 4.04 -1.82 -19.57
C ARG A 54 4.05 -1.17 -20.95
N LYS A 55 4.51 -1.89 -21.99
CA LYS A 55 4.52 -1.39 -23.39
C LYS A 55 3.12 -1.17 -23.97
N LEU A 56 2.11 -1.90 -23.50
CA LEU A 56 0.71 -1.67 -23.84
C LEU A 56 0.16 -0.44 -23.11
N ILE A 57 0.41 -0.31 -21.81
CA ILE A 57 0.03 0.86 -20.99
C ILE A 57 0.62 2.15 -21.60
N ASP A 58 1.92 2.19 -21.91
CA ASP A 58 2.57 3.34 -22.56
C ASP A 58 1.95 3.72 -23.91
N ARG A 59 1.40 2.75 -24.66
CA ARG A 59 0.70 3.01 -25.92
C ARG A 59 -0.67 3.62 -25.69
N HIS A 60 -1.46 3.06 -24.78
CA HIS A 60 -2.80 3.57 -24.46
C HIS A 60 -2.71 4.93 -23.77
N ARG A 61 -1.71 5.16 -22.92
CA ARG A 61 -1.34 6.45 -22.33
C ARG A 61 -1.08 7.52 -23.40
N LYS A 62 -0.33 7.19 -24.46
CA LYS A 62 -0.07 8.13 -25.57
C LYS A 62 -1.33 8.48 -26.34
N LYS A 63 -2.13 7.48 -26.71
CA LYS A 63 -3.45 7.71 -27.33
C LYS A 63 -4.36 8.57 -26.47
N LEU A 64 -4.44 8.28 -25.18
CA LEU A 64 -5.25 9.06 -24.23
C LEU A 64 -4.75 10.52 -24.14
N LEU A 65 -3.44 10.75 -24.23
CA LEU A 65 -2.89 12.10 -24.29
C LEU A 65 -3.20 12.81 -25.63
N GLU A 66 -3.18 12.08 -26.75
CA GLU A 66 -3.58 12.58 -28.07
C GLU A 66 -5.06 13.05 -28.05
N GLU A 67 -5.98 12.24 -27.50
CA GLU A 67 -7.40 12.62 -27.32
C GLU A 67 -7.57 13.79 -26.32
N ILE A 68 -6.82 13.81 -25.22
CA ILE A 68 -6.85 14.91 -24.23
C ILE A 68 -6.43 16.24 -24.85
N LEU A 69 -5.47 16.24 -25.78
CA LEU A 69 -5.05 17.46 -26.49
C LEU A 69 -6.14 17.94 -27.46
N VAL A 70 -6.81 17.04 -28.19
CA VAL A 70 -7.99 17.41 -29.02
C VAL A 70 -9.11 18.00 -28.16
N LEU A 71 -9.35 17.45 -26.97
CA LEU A 71 -10.31 18.01 -26.02
C LEU A 71 -9.87 19.39 -25.50
N GLU A 72 -8.58 19.62 -25.22
CA GLU A 72 -8.07 20.94 -24.81
C GLU A 72 -8.21 21.99 -25.94
N ASP A 73 -7.94 21.62 -27.19
CA ASP A 73 -8.12 22.49 -28.36
C ASP A 73 -9.61 22.82 -28.62
N LEU A 74 -10.53 21.94 -28.21
CA LEU A 74 -11.98 22.19 -28.16
C LEU A 74 -12.43 22.96 -26.91
N GLY A 75 -11.51 23.37 -26.04
CA GLY A 75 -11.77 24.20 -24.85
C GLY A 75 -12.05 23.44 -23.55
N CYS A 76 -11.97 22.10 -23.55
CA CYS A 76 -12.23 21.28 -22.37
C CYS A 76 -11.04 21.25 -21.39
N GLN A 77 -11.29 21.56 -20.12
CA GLN A 77 -10.30 21.43 -19.04
C GLN A 77 -10.26 20.00 -18.48
N THR A 78 -9.77 19.06 -19.28
CA THR A 78 -9.71 17.63 -18.90
C THR A 78 -8.58 17.35 -17.90
N SER A 79 -8.83 16.47 -16.92
CA SER A 79 -7.84 15.93 -16.00
C SER A 79 -8.15 14.49 -15.63
N THR A 80 -7.13 13.63 -15.59
CA THR A 80 -7.27 12.17 -15.49
C THR A 80 -6.20 11.56 -14.60
N LEU A 81 -6.62 10.69 -13.69
CA LEU A 81 -5.76 9.88 -12.82
C LEU A 81 -5.92 8.41 -13.18
N TYR A 82 -4.81 7.67 -13.26
CA TYR A 82 -4.84 6.21 -13.27
C TYR A 82 -3.71 5.62 -12.41
N LEU A 83 -3.92 4.40 -11.93
CA LEU A 83 -2.90 3.56 -11.30
C LEU A 83 -2.46 2.49 -12.31
N ASP A 84 -1.17 2.25 -12.41
CA ASP A 84 -0.65 1.15 -13.22
C ASP A 84 -0.47 -0.15 -12.39
N ILE A 85 0.00 -1.22 -13.04
CA ILE A 85 0.29 -2.51 -12.40
C ILE A 85 1.43 -2.47 -11.37
N SER A 86 2.20 -1.38 -11.28
CA SER A 86 3.21 -1.15 -10.25
C SER A 86 2.68 -0.44 -9.00
N GLY A 87 1.49 0.16 -9.08
CA GLY A 87 0.91 1.01 -8.02
C GLY A 87 1.37 2.48 -8.10
N GLU A 88 2.03 2.88 -9.17
CA GLU A 88 2.32 4.29 -9.45
C GLU A 88 1.08 5.01 -9.98
N VAL A 89 0.81 6.22 -9.45
CA VAL A 89 -0.24 7.10 -9.97
C VAL A 89 0.32 7.94 -11.09
N TYR A 90 -0.37 7.92 -12.23
CA TYR A 90 -0.08 8.74 -13.40
C TYR A 90 -1.17 9.80 -13.57
N ASN A 91 -0.74 11.06 -13.60
CA ASN A 91 -1.59 12.22 -13.86
C ASN A 91 -1.42 12.60 -15.34
N LEU A 92 -2.51 12.58 -16.12
CA LEU A 92 -2.59 13.12 -17.48
C LEU A 92 -3.70 14.17 -17.53
N GLY A 93 -3.58 15.19 -18.37
CA GLY A 93 -4.62 16.19 -18.51
C GLY A 93 -4.22 17.32 -19.44
N SER A 94 -5.17 18.22 -19.65
CA SER A 94 -4.95 19.53 -20.24
C SER A 94 -3.91 20.34 -19.43
N LYS A 95 -3.43 21.46 -19.98
CA LYS A 95 -2.60 22.42 -19.22
C LYS A 95 -3.27 22.84 -17.89
N ALA A 96 -4.58 23.08 -17.92
CA ALA A 96 -5.39 23.43 -16.74
C ALA A 96 -5.49 22.27 -15.73
N GLY A 97 -5.85 21.06 -16.16
CA GLY A 97 -5.94 19.89 -15.29
C GLY A 97 -4.60 19.49 -14.66
N THR A 98 -3.51 19.65 -15.41
CA THR A 98 -2.14 19.43 -14.91
C THR A 98 -1.77 20.44 -13.83
N ALA A 99 -2.07 21.74 -14.02
CA ALA A 99 -1.87 22.78 -13.01
C ALA A 99 -2.75 22.58 -11.76
N PHE A 100 -3.99 22.10 -11.95
CA PHE A 100 -4.89 21.73 -10.86
C PHE A 100 -4.28 20.62 -9.97
N HIS A 101 -3.75 19.54 -10.55
CA HIS A 101 -3.07 18.49 -9.78
C HIS A 101 -1.74 18.92 -9.14
N ALA A 102 -0.99 19.84 -9.78
CA ALA A 102 0.23 20.39 -9.19
C ALA A 102 -0.06 21.17 -7.88
N THR A 103 -1.24 21.79 -7.81
CA THR A 103 -1.74 22.54 -6.65
C THR A 103 -2.43 21.64 -5.62
N ASN A 104 -3.19 20.63 -6.08
CA ASN A 104 -4.00 19.73 -5.26
C ASN A 104 -3.37 18.32 -5.21
N GLN A 105 -2.15 18.24 -4.64
CA GLN A 105 -1.33 17.02 -4.61
C GLN A 105 -1.94 15.92 -3.72
N ASP A 106 -2.78 16.30 -2.76
CA ASP A 106 -3.52 15.40 -1.89
C ASP A 106 -4.52 14.51 -2.67
N ILE A 107 -5.01 14.96 -3.82
CA ILE A 107 -5.92 14.17 -4.67
C ILE A 107 -5.20 12.92 -5.19
N SER A 108 -3.98 13.04 -5.71
CA SER A 108 -3.20 11.86 -6.15
C SER A 108 -2.82 10.95 -4.98
N ILE A 109 -2.68 11.48 -3.76
CA ILE A 109 -2.47 10.68 -2.53
C ILE A 109 -3.74 9.91 -2.16
N LYS A 110 -4.89 10.59 -2.08
CA LYS A 110 -6.21 10.01 -1.79
C LYS A 110 -6.62 8.95 -2.82
N PHE A 111 -6.33 9.20 -4.10
CA PHE A 111 -6.57 8.25 -5.20
C PHE A 111 -5.74 6.96 -5.02
N ARG A 112 -4.43 7.09 -4.76
CA ARG A 112 -3.56 5.94 -4.44
C ARG A 112 -4.03 5.19 -3.20
N GLU A 113 -4.46 5.92 -2.16
CA GLU A 113 -4.97 5.33 -0.93
C GLU A 113 -6.30 4.59 -1.13
N TYR A 114 -7.22 5.11 -1.96
CA TYR A 114 -8.51 4.48 -2.21
C TYR A 114 -8.32 3.09 -2.83
N PHE A 115 -7.74 3.03 -4.03
CA PHE A 115 -7.52 1.78 -4.75
C PHE A 115 -6.44 0.90 -4.10
N GLY A 116 -5.57 1.49 -3.26
CA GLY A 116 -4.62 0.74 -2.43
C GLY A 116 -5.26 -0.03 -1.27
N LYS A 117 -6.47 0.35 -0.83
CA LYS A 117 -7.18 -0.31 0.30
C LYS A 117 -8.04 -1.51 -0.14
N GLU A 118 -8.51 -1.54 -1.39
CA GLU A 118 -9.51 -2.53 -1.86
C GLU A 118 -8.93 -3.91 -2.25
N THR A 119 -7.60 -4.10 -2.32
CA THR A 119 -7.01 -5.39 -2.75
C THR A 119 -6.05 -6.04 -1.73
N PRO A 120 -6.52 -6.52 -0.55
CA PRO A 120 -5.66 -6.99 0.55
C PRO A 120 -4.60 -8.05 0.19
N LEU A 121 -4.86 -8.91 -0.80
CA LEU A 121 -3.92 -9.99 -1.18
C LEU A 121 -2.91 -9.56 -2.26
N LEU A 122 -3.34 -8.83 -3.30
CA LEU A 122 -2.43 -8.34 -4.35
C LEU A 122 -1.50 -7.22 -3.87
N HIS A 123 -1.89 -6.49 -2.81
CA HIS A 123 -1.08 -5.39 -2.29
C HIS A 123 0.20 -5.85 -1.57
N MET A 124 0.32 -7.12 -1.18
CA MET A 124 1.60 -7.64 -0.70
C MET A 124 2.55 -7.88 -1.89
N GLU A 125 2.15 -8.66 -2.90
CA GLU A 125 3.05 -9.04 -3.99
C GLU A 125 3.47 -7.88 -4.90
N ASN A 126 2.54 -7.01 -5.30
CA ASN A 126 2.84 -5.96 -6.28
C ASN A 126 3.63 -4.78 -5.67
N PHE A 127 3.32 -4.38 -4.43
CA PHE A 127 4.11 -3.38 -3.67
C PHE A 127 5.57 -3.80 -3.47
N ILE A 128 5.82 -5.11 -3.45
CA ILE A 128 7.15 -5.72 -3.27
C ILE A 128 7.91 -5.84 -4.58
N ARG A 129 7.23 -6.19 -5.68
CA ARG A 129 7.85 -6.52 -6.97
C ARG A 129 8.34 -5.28 -7.72
N CYS A 130 7.70 -4.12 -7.55
CA CYS A 130 8.03 -2.91 -8.30
C CYS A 130 8.92 -1.93 -7.52
N GLY A 131 10.23 -2.14 -7.60
CA GLY A 131 11.25 -1.07 -7.67
C GLY A 131 11.50 -0.15 -6.47
N SER A 132 10.61 -0.10 -5.46
CA SER A 132 10.73 0.85 -4.36
C SER A 132 12.01 0.59 -3.55
N ASN A 133 12.85 1.64 -3.43
CA ASN A 133 14.04 1.64 -2.58
C ASN A 133 13.66 1.85 -1.10
N GLN A 134 12.56 1.24 -0.65
CA GLN A 134 12.11 1.32 0.73
C GLN A 134 13.14 0.64 1.64
N GLN A 135 13.93 1.47 2.32
CA GLN A 135 14.97 1.03 3.23
C GLN A 135 14.32 0.59 4.54
N PHE A 136 13.97 -0.71 4.63
CA PHE A 136 13.54 -1.29 5.89
C PHE A 136 14.69 -1.23 6.89
N THR A 137 14.53 -0.40 7.92
CA THR A 137 15.52 -0.16 8.95
C THR A 137 15.48 -1.26 10.01
N ILE A 138 16.51 -1.30 10.86
CA ILE A 138 16.54 -2.14 12.06
C ILE A 138 15.32 -1.85 12.96
N ALA A 139 14.90 -0.58 13.05
CA ALA A 139 13.73 -0.17 13.81
C ALA A 139 12.43 -0.80 13.28
N HIS A 140 12.19 -0.78 11.97
CA HIS A 140 10.94 -1.33 11.39
C HIS A 140 10.74 -2.82 11.73
N VAL A 141 11.81 -3.62 11.70
CA VAL A 141 11.77 -5.04 12.09
C VAL A 141 11.66 -5.21 13.61
N GLN A 142 12.31 -4.33 14.40
CA GLN A 142 12.18 -4.32 15.86
C GLN A 142 10.74 -4.01 16.31
N ASP A 143 10.10 -3.03 15.68
CA ASP A 143 8.75 -2.60 16.04
C ASP A 143 7.70 -3.61 15.56
N LEU A 144 7.91 -4.24 14.39
CA LEU A 144 7.15 -5.42 13.96
C LEU A 144 7.21 -6.55 14.99
N PHE A 145 8.41 -6.93 15.44
CA PHE A 145 8.61 -8.02 16.40
C PHE A 145 8.03 -7.66 17.78
N ASN A 146 8.25 -6.44 18.27
CA ASN A 146 7.68 -5.97 19.53
C ASN A 146 6.15 -5.93 19.46
N LYS A 147 5.55 -5.50 18.34
CA LYS A 147 4.09 -5.53 18.14
C LYS A 147 3.57 -6.97 18.19
N LYS A 148 4.05 -7.85 17.32
CA LYS A 148 3.60 -9.25 17.22
C LYS A 148 3.80 -10.05 18.53
N TYR A 149 4.76 -9.64 19.38
CA TYR A 149 4.94 -10.20 20.72
C TYR A 149 4.03 -9.54 21.78
N SER A 150 3.79 -8.22 21.68
CA SER A 150 2.80 -7.50 22.52
C SER A 150 1.39 -8.03 22.33
N ASP A 151 1.03 -8.35 21.08
CA ASP A 151 -0.26 -8.90 20.68
C ASP A 151 -0.57 -10.20 21.46
N VAL A 152 0.42 -11.08 21.67
CA VAL A 152 0.26 -12.33 22.46
C VAL A 152 0.55 -12.17 23.95
N CYS A 153 1.25 -11.10 24.36
CA CYS A 153 1.41 -10.73 25.78
C CYS A 153 0.19 -9.98 26.35
N GLY A 154 -0.76 -9.58 25.51
CA GLY A 154 -1.93 -8.76 25.90
C GLY A 154 -1.58 -7.35 26.38
N LYS A 155 -0.33 -6.90 26.21
CA LYS A 155 0.19 -5.61 26.71
C LYS A 155 1.47 -5.22 25.95
N PRO A 156 1.82 -3.91 25.86
CA PRO A 156 3.04 -3.47 25.19
C PRO A 156 4.30 -4.05 25.85
N CYS A 157 4.97 -4.96 25.14
CA CYS A 157 6.15 -5.70 25.58
C CYS A 157 7.26 -5.64 24.51
N LYS A 158 8.51 -5.52 24.96
CA LYS A 158 9.69 -5.75 24.10
C LYS A 158 10.03 -7.24 24.08
N VAL A 159 10.44 -7.78 22.93
CA VAL A 159 10.76 -9.21 22.83
C VAL A 159 11.97 -9.59 23.70
N PRO A 160 11.86 -10.59 24.60
CA PRO A 160 12.95 -10.93 25.50
C PRO A 160 13.94 -11.91 24.84
N TYR A 161 14.69 -11.44 23.83
CA TYR A 161 15.66 -12.21 23.01
C TYR A 161 16.74 -13.01 23.78
N LEU A 162 16.82 -12.88 25.11
CA LEU A 162 17.77 -13.58 25.98
C LEU A 162 17.10 -14.55 26.98
N LYS A 163 15.78 -14.50 27.17
CA LYS A 163 15.07 -15.30 28.19
C LYS A 163 14.28 -16.48 27.61
N GLY A 164 14.04 -16.53 26.30
CA GLY A 164 13.16 -17.54 25.71
C GLY A 164 11.72 -17.40 26.18
N GLY A 165 11.02 -18.53 26.34
CA GLY A 165 9.59 -18.58 26.71
C GLY A 165 8.63 -18.20 25.59
N PHE A 166 9.10 -18.23 24.34
CA PHE A 166 8.28 -18.07 23.14
C PHE A 166 8.89 -18.78 21.93
N GLU A 167 8.04 -19.18 21.00
CA GLU A 167 8.39 -19.61 19.65
C GLU A 167 8.00 -18.52 18.63
N VAL A 168 8.61 -18.57 17.45
CA VAL A 168 8.35 -17.62 16.35
C VAL A 168 8.18 -18.42 15.05
N HIS A 169 7.00 -18.29 14.45
CA HIS A 169 6.64 -18.99 13.22
C HIS A 169 6.48 -18.00 12.06
N GLY A 170 6.42 -18.49 10.81
CA GLY A 170 6.16 -17.66 9.62
C GLY A 170 7.30 -16.73 9.20
N LEU A 171 8.51 -16.90 9.73
CA LEU A 171 9.72 -16.24 9.25
C LEU A 171 10.06 -16.67 7.81
N PRO A 172 10.75 -15.83 7.01
CA PRO A 172 11.17 -16.21 5.66
C PRO A 172 12.16 -17.37 5.68
N GLU A 173 12.09 -18.22 4.65
CA GLU A 173 13.00 -19.35 4.48
C GLU A 173 14.49 -18.92 4.55
N GLY A 174 15.29 -19.67 5.30
CA GLY A 174 16.70 -19.39 5.54
C GLY A 174 16.99 -18.22 6.50
N ILE A 175 15.98 -17.60 7.13
CA ILE A 175 16.16 -16.50 8.09
C ILE A 175 15.76 -16.93 9.51
N PRO A 176 16.72 -17.34 10.36
CA PRO A 176 16.44 -17.68 11.76
C PRO A 176 16.10 -16.42 12.58
N PHE A 177 15.34 -16.62 13.67
CA PHE A 177 15.01 -15.54 14.61
C PHE A 177 16.25 -15.02 15.35
N LYS A 178 16.50 -13.71 15.29
CA LYS A 178 17.64 -13.00 15.88
C LYS A 178 17.24 -11.58 16.28
N LYS A 179 18.07 -10.93 17.11
CA LYS A 179 17.90 -9.49 17.42
C LYS A 179 18.01 -8.66 16.13
N PRO A 180 17.11 -7.70 15.85
CA PRO A 180 17.00 -7.01 14.56
C PRO A 180 18.29 -6.43 13.96
N TYR A 181 19.22 -5.97 14.78
CA TYR A 181 20.52 -5.41 14.32
C TYR A 181 21.50 -6.45 13.73
N ASN A 182 21.19 -7.76 13.81
CA ASN A 182 22.00 -8.83 13.21
C ASN A 182 21.56 -9.17 11.78
N TYR A 183 20.52 -8.52 11.26
CA TYR A 183 20.03 -8.74 9.90
C TYR A 183 20.63 -7.74 8.93
N GLY A 184 21.21 -8.24 7.84
CA GLY A 184 21.62 -7.41 6.71
C GLY A 184 20.40 -6.81 5.98
N ARG A 185 20.61 -5.74 5.20
CA ARG A 185 19.56 -5.03 4.43
C ARG A 185 18.58 -5.95 3.68
N ILE A 186 19.09 -7.02 3.06
CA ILE A 186 18.27 -7.99 2.32
C ILE A 186 17.39 -8.83 3.25
N GLN A 187 17.89 -9.20 4.44
CA GLN A 187 17.13 -9.93 5.46
C GLN A 187 16.09 -9.02 6.10
N LEU A 188 16.44 -7.77 6.45
CA LEU A 188 15.49 -6.76 6.95
C LEU A 188 14.33 -6.55 5.96
N LYS A 189 14.61 -6.42 4.65
CA LYS A 189 13.56 -6.40 3.62
C LYS A 189 12.74 -7.70 3.67
N LYS A 190 13.36 -8.88 3.48
CA LYS A 190 12.67 -10.20 3.46
C LYS A 190 11.75 -10.42 4.68
N ILE A 191 12.16 -10.05 5.88
CA ILE A 191 11.37 -10.17 7.12
C ILE A 191 10.12 -9.28 7.04
N MET A 192 10.27 -8.01 6.65
CA MET A 192 9.14 -7.09 6.48
C MET A 192 8.18 -7.55 5.38
N LEU A 193 8.65 -8.23 4.33
CA LEU A 193 7.79 -8.84 3.31
C LEU A 193 6.88 -9.93 3.90
N HIS A 194 7.36 -10.69 4.89
CA HIS A 194 6.63 -11.79 5.50
C HIS A 194 5.96 -11.39 6.84
N ALA A 195 5.90 -10.09 7.14
CA ALA A 195 5.35 -9.53 8.39
C ALA A 195 3.93 -9.99 8.73
N HIS A 196 3.13 -10.33 7.73
CA HIS A 196 1.81 -10.95 7.88
C HIS A 196 1.91 -12.34 8.55
N ASN A 197 2.68 -13.24 7.94
CA ASN A 197 2.89 -14.63 8.40
C ASN A 197 3.62 -14.72 9.75
N ILE A 198 4.53 -13.79 10.04
CA ILE A 198 5.30 -13.80 11.28
C ILE A 198 4.37 -13.65 12.49
N HIS A 199 4.37 -14.65 13.38
CA HIS A 199 3.64 -14.62 14.64
C HIS A 199 4.45 -15.30 15.75
N PHE A 200 4.10 -14.97 16.99
CA PHE A 200 4.75 -15.47 18.20
C PHE A 200 3.77 -16.41 18.91
N THR A 201 4.31 -17.42 19.60
CA THR A 201 3.55 -18.30 20.48
C THR A 201 4.24 -18.29 21.84
N ILE A 202 3.55 -17.94 22.92
CA ILE A 202 4.15 -18.00 24.27
C ILE A 202 4.20 -19.46 24.70
N THR A 203 5.40 -20.04 24.74
CA THR A 203 5.62 -21.37 25.29
C THR A 203 5.66 -21.26 26.81
N SER A 204 4.52 -21.59 27.43
CA SER A 204 4.41 -21.68 28.89
C SER A 204 5.38 -22.72 29.41
N THR A 205 6.52 -22.30 29.96
CA THR A 205 7.46 -23.18 30.66
C THR A 205 6.81 -23.64 31.97
N PRO A 206 6.44 -24.93 32.13
CA PRO A 206 5.93 -25.41 33.41
C PRO A 206 7.08 -25.36 34.42
N THR A 207 6.92 -24.61 35.50
CA THR A 207 7.91 -24.50 36.56
C THR A 207 7.20 -24.35 37.90
N SER A 208 7.73 -25.01 38.93
CA SER A 208 7.19 -25.09 40.29
C SER A 208 5.76 -25.63 40.41
N THR A 209 5.70 -26.95 40.58
CA THR A 209 4.69 -27.70 41.33
C THR A 209 4.05 -26.91 42.48
N SER A 210 2.72 -26.81 42.47
CA SER A 210 1.90 -26.66 43.68
C SER A 210 0.78 -27.69 43.62
N THR A 211 0.77 -28.65 44.54
CA THR A 211 -0.18 -29.76 44.56
C THR A 211 -1.62 -29.30 44.87
N PRO A 212 -2.65 -29.88 44.23
CA PRO A 212 -4.04 -29.55 44.53
C PRO A 212 -4.50 -30.22 45.83
N ALA A 213 -5.15 -29.45 46.71
CA ALA A 213 -5.82 -29.95 47.89
C ALA A 213 -7.20 -29.29 48.07
N SER A 214 -8.23 -30.08 47.77
CA SER A 214 -9.65 -30.01 48.13
C SER A 214 -10.23 -28.81 48.90
N HIS A 215 -11.37 -28.31 48.39
CA HIS A 215 -12.62 -28.01 49.10
C HIS A 215 -12.56 -27.43 50.54
N SER A 216 -13.10 -26.23 50.73
CA SER A 216 -14.49 -26.09 51.27
C SER A 216 -14.96 -24.62 51.28
N SER A 217 -16.28 -24.42 51.26
CA SER A 217 -16.94 -23.12 51.26
C SER A 217 -17.65 -22.81 52.58
N ARG A 218 -17.47 -21.61 53.15
CA ARG A 218 -18.54 -20.93 53.91
C ARG A 218 -18.35 -19.41 54.03
N CYS A 219 -19.46 -18.71 54.26
CA CYS A 219 -19.55 -17.28 54.50
C CYS A 219 -19.87 -16.98 55.99
N THR A 220 -19.98 -15.69 56.33
CA THR A 220 -20.30 -15.09 57.66
C THR A 220 -19.14 -15.16 58.68
N SER A 221 -18.93 -14.19 59.58
CA SER A 221 -19.73 -13.00 59.98
C SER A 221 -18.86 -11.79 60.43
N THR A 222 -19.49 -10.61 60.49
CA THR A 222 -19.10 -9.35 61.18
C THR A 222 -19.00 -9.51 62.72
N PRO A 223 -18.28 -8.64 63.49
CA PRO A 223 -18.47 -7.18 63.50
C PRO A 223 -17.24 -6.26 63.73
N SER A 224 -17.53 -4.95 63.68
CA SER A 224 -16.68 -3.77 63.99
C SER A 224 -16.88 -3.33 65.47
N PRO A 225 -16.51 -2.13 65.99
CA PRO A 225 -16.07 -0.85 65.38
C PRO A 225 -14.56 -0.86 65.01
N ALA A 226 -13.77 0.21 64.77
CA ALA A 226 -13.89 1.68 64.85
C ALA A 226 -12.89 2.33 63.84
N SER A 227 -12.72 3.66 63.62
CA SER A 227 -13.33 4.90 64.15
C SER A 227 -13.07 6.09 63.19
N THR A 228 -13.69 7.25 63.48
CA THR A 228 -13.13 8.64 63.45
C THR A 228 -11.80 8.89 62.71
N SER A 229 -11.62 9.82 61.75
CA SER A 229 -12.49 10.81 61.03
C SER A 229 -11.71 11.34 59.80
N GLY A 230 -12.29 12.04 58.80
CA GLY A 230 -13.67 12.50 58.53
C GLY A 230 -13.99 12.41 57.01
N ALA A 231 -15.23 12.66 56.55
CA ALA A 231 -15.76 13.98 56.10
C ALA A 231 -14.88 14.70 55.03
N THR A 232 -15.33 15.24 53.89
CA THR A 232 -16.65 15.43 53.20
C THR A 232 -16.32 16.13 51.84
N SER A 233 -16.94 15.99 50.66
CA SER A 233 -18.09 15.29 50.03
C SER A 233 -17.78 15.08 48.50
N ILE A 234 -18.45 14.32 47.60
CA ILE A 234 -19.88 14.22 47.14
C ILE A 234 -20.34 15.54 46.43
N GLN A 235 -20.81 15.59 45.17
CA GLN A 235 -21.07 14.58 44.11
C GLN A 235 -21.23 15.26 42.71
N THR A 236 -21.25 14.48 41.62
CA THR A 236 -21.87 14.79 40.29
C THR A 236 -21.33 16.00 39.48
N SER A 237 -21.49 16.12 38.14
CA SER A 237 -22.04 15.26 37.07
C SER A 237 -21.43 15.64 35.70
N ALA A 238 -21.69 14.86 34.65
CA ALA A 238 -21.40 15.18 33.25
C ALA A 238 -22.62 14.81 32.37
N PRO A 239 -22.66 15.10 31.05
CA PRO A 239 -21.91 16.09 30.26
C PRO A 239 -22.84 17.09 29.52
N THR A 240 -22.33 18.19 28.94
CA THR A 240 -23.10 18.95 27.92
C THR A 240 -22.23 19.71 26.92
N ALA A 241 -22.60 19.55 25.64
CA ALA A 241 -22.35 20.41 24.48
C ALA A 241 -23.59 20.25 23.56
N PRO A 242 -23.87 21.11 22.55
CA PRO A 242 -23.03 22.18 21.99
C PRO A 242 -23.75 23.56 21.97
N THR A 243 -23.17 24.54 21.26
CA THR A 243 -23.91 25.71 20.74
C THR A 243 -23.32 26.10 19.39
N ALA A 244 -24.16 26.55 18.46
CA ALA A 244 -23.79 26.82 17.07
C ALA A 244 -23.54 28.31 16.81
N ILE A 245 -22.85 28.60 15.69
CA ILE A 245 -22.96 29.88 14.99
C ILE A 245 -23.48 29.57 13.59
N SER A 246 -24.48 30.33 13.15
CA SER A 246 -25.12 30.20 11.84
C SER A 246 -24.84 31.44 10.99
N LEU A 247 -24.74 31.29 9.67
CA LEU A 247 -24.96 32.40 8.75
C LEU A 247 -25.73 31.93 7.52
N ALA A 248 -26.59 32.80 7.00
CA ALA A 248 -27.72 32.41 6.18
C ALA A 248 -27.41 32.30 4.68
N THR A 249 -27.90 31.20 4.11
CA THR A 249 -28.62 31.08 2.81
C THR A 249 -28.44 32.14 1.72
N THR A 250 -28.32 31.67 0.48
CA THR A 250 -29.09 32.23 -0.64
C THR A 250 -29.75 31.06 -1.39
N THR A 251 -31.02 31.21 -1.78
CA THR A 251 -31.88 30.10 -2.22
C THR A 251 -32.30 30.28 -3.68
N THR A 252 -32.31 29.19 -4.45
CA THR A 252 -33.08 29.10 -5.71
C THR A 252 -33.53 27.65 -5.92
N SER A 253 -34.83 27.45 -6.16
CA SER A 253 -35.44 26.15 -6.52
C SER A 253 -34.99 25.76 -7.95
N ALA A 254 -34.67 24.53 -8.34
CA ALA A 254 -35.18 23.18 -8.03
C ALA A 254 -36.60 22.88 -8.60
N ALA A 255 -36.64 22.19 -9.74
CA ALA A 255 -37.58 21.11 -10.11
C ALA A 255 -37.25 20.53 -11.51
N ASP A 256 -37.14 19.19 -11.61
CA ASP A 256 -37.21 18.35 -12.84
C ASP A 256 -36.20 18.63 -14.00
N VAL A 257 -35.93 17.73 -14.97
CA VAL A 257 -36.61 16.50 -15.42
C VAL A 257 -35.61 15.32 -15.56
N GLN A 258 -36.09 14.08 -15.40
CA GLN A 258 -35.35 12.81 -15.59
C GLN A 258 -35.11 12.46 -17.09
N ASN A 259 -34.41 11.35 -17.37
CA ASN A 259 -34.26 10.71 -18.71
C ASN A 259 -33.28 11.47 -19.66
N VAL A 260 -32.58 10.89 -20.66
CA VAL A 260 -32.70 9.64 -21.44
C VAL A 260 -31.31 8.97 -21.69
N LEU A 261 -31.36 7.68 -22.04
CA LEU A 261 -30.32 6.75 -22.54
C LEU A 261 -29.10 7.28 -23.35
N THR A 262 -27.98 6.57 -23.13
CA THR A 262 -27.12 5.87 -24.12
C THR A 262 -26.79 6.52 -25.47
N ILE A 263 -25.50 6.84 -25.66
CA ILE A 263 -24.67 6.40 -26.81
C ILE A 263 -23.36 5.84 -26.23
#